data_AF-A0A344TLM0-F1
#
_entry.id   AF-A0A344TLM0-F1
#
_cell.length_a   1.000
_cell.length_b   1.000
_cell.length_c   1.000
_cell.angle_alpha   90.00
_cell.angle_beta   90.00
_cell.angle_gamma   90.00
#
_symmetry.space_group_name_H-M   'P 1'
#
loop_
_entity.id
_entity.type
_entity.pdbx_description
1 polymer ?
#
loop_
_entity_poly.entity_id
_entity_poly.type
_entity_poly.pdbx_seq_one_letter_code
_entity_poly.pdbx_strand_id
1 'polypeptide(L)'
;MMAEFLMKGWNVAIPEVDIGDDIFVVKDDEGTLRKVQVKTSRGKATKKGYTAQFSASEFNLANIGPVVGHYVFIVRLDDDIWSKPVIIKQDVLNQMYEDGEVGSLTGKTIVFSFKYTQNGDKVICLKKDLSAFINDYVDFPQLVH
;
A
#
# COMPACT_ATOMS: atom_id res chain seq x y z
N MET A 1 -2.25 9.22 -7.34
CA MET A 1 -2.42 7.76 -7.23
C MET A 1 -3.71 7.28 -7.88
N MET A 2 -4.88 7.84 -7.54
CA MET A 2 -6.12 7.56 -8.28
C MET A 2 -6.01 7.87 -9.79
N ALA A 3 -5.39 9.01 -10.12
CA ALA A 3 -5.07 9.36 -11.49
C ALA A 3 -4.14 8.34 -12.18
N GLU A 4 -3.25 7.65 -11.44
CA GLU A 4 -2.34 6.66 -12.04
C GLU A 4 -3.10 5.41 -12.50
N PHE A 5 -4.07 4.93 -11.71
CA PHE A 5 -4.94 3.82 -12.14
C PHE A 5 -5.80 4.20 -13.34
N LEU A 6 -6.41 5.40 -13.30
CA LEU A 6 -7.18 5.93 -14.44
C LEU A 6 -6.31 6.09 -15.70
N MET A 7 -5.09 6.62 -15.56
CA MET A 7 -4.12 6.74 -16.67
C MET A 7 -3.70 5.37 -17.24
N LYS A 8 -3.75 4.32 -16.43
CA LYS A 8 -3.52 2.94 -16.86
C LYS A 8 -4.76 2.27 -17.47
N GLY A 9 -5.87 2.99 -17.62
CA GLY A 9 -7.11 2.51 -18.23
C GLY A 9 -8.08 1.85 -17.25
N TRP A 10 -7.79 1.86 -15.95
CA TRP A 10 -8.62 1.18 -14.97
C TRP A 10 -9.75 2.07 -14.45
N ASN A 11 -10.99 1.55 -14.44
CA ASN A 11 -12.12 2.25 -13.84
C ASN A 11 -12.07 2.12 -12.31
N VAL A 12 -12.20 3.25 -11.59
CA VAL A 12 -12.12 3.26 -10.12
C VAL A 12 -13.43 3.69 -9.49
N ALA A 13 -14.00 2.81 -8.65
CA ALA A 13 -15.15 3.11 -7.81
C ALA A 13 -14.69 3.38 -6.37
N ILE A 14 -15.17 4.48 -5.78
CA ILE A 14 -14.86 4.93 -4.40
C ILE A 14 -16.06 4.61 -3.49
N PRO A 15 -16.01 3.57 -2.63
CA PRO A 15 -16.91 3.46 -1.49
C PRO A 15 -16.62 4.53 -0.41
N GLU A 16 -17.62 4.78 0.42
CA GLU A 16 -17.70 5.81 1.47
C GLU A 16 -16.36 6.07 2.21
N VAL A 17 -15.93 7.33 2.17
CA VAL A 17 -14.69 7.84 2.76
C VAL A 17 -14.94 8.03 4.25
N ASP A 18 -14.52 7.08 5.08
CA ASP A 18 -14.48 7.28 6.54
C ASP A 18 -13.03 7.40 7.01
N ILE A 19 -12.84 8.32 7.95
CA ILE A 19 -11.60 9.03 8.30
C ILE A 19 -10.35 8.12 8.29
N GLY A 20 -9.56 8.21 7.21
CA GLY A 20 -8.14 7.83 7.17
C GLY A 20 -7.72 6.73 6.21
N ASP A 21 -8.65 5.95 5.64
CA ASP A 21 -8.33 4.79 4.80
C ASP A 21 -9.24 4.72 3.57
N ASP A 22 -8.68 4.96 2.38
CA ASP A 22 -9.46 4.83 1.16
C ASP A 22 -9.41 3.38 0.65
N ILE A 23 -10.58 2.77 0.48
CA ILE A 23 -10.73 1.51 -0.24
C ILE A 23 -11.31 1.85 -1.61
N PHE A 24 -10.75 1.28 -2.66
CA PHE A 24 -11.24 1.42 -4.02
C PHE A 24 -11.45 0.06 -4.65
N VAL A 25 -12.44 -0.04 -5.53
CA VAL A 25 -12.59 -1.20 -6.40
C VAL A 25 -12.26 -0.78 -7.81
N VAL A 26 -11.34 -1.53 -8.41
CA VAL A 26 -10.77 -1.27 -9.72
C VAL A 26 -11.24 -2.37 -10.66
N LYS A 27 -11.80 -1.98 -11.81
CA LYS A 27 -12.30 -2.92 -12.85
C LYS A 27 -11.58 -2.68 -14.18
N ASP A 28 -11.06 -3.74 -14.79
CA ASP A 28 -10.57 -3.72 -16.17
C ASP A 28 -11.69 -4.07 -17.18
N ASP A 29 -11.38 -3.95 -18.47
CA ASP A 29 -12.32 -4.21 -19.57
C ASP A 29 -12.70 -5.69 -19.69
N GLU A 30 -11.86 -6.59 -19.17
CA GLU A 30 -12.10 -8.05 -19.12
C GLU A 30 -12.99 -8.46 -17.93
N GLY A 31 -13.28 -7.53 -17.02
CA GLY A 31 -14.15 -7.74 -15.88
C GLY A 31 -13.45 -8.15 -14.58
N THR A 32 -12.12 -8.12 -14.53
CA THR A 32 -11.35 -8.38 -13.31
C THR A 32 -11.60 -7.26 -12.30
N LEU A 33 -12.10 -7.64 -11.13
CA LEU A 33 -12.23 -6.74 -9.98
C LEU A 33 -11.01 -6.87 -9.07
N ARG A 34 -10.43 -5.74 -8.68
CA ARG A 34 -9.35 -5.66 -7.68
C ARG A 34 -9.72 -4.65 -6.61
N LYS A 35 -9.46 -4.97 -5.35
CA LYS A 35 -9.67 -4.07 -4.22
C LYS A 35 -8.34 -3.44 -3.86
N VAL A 36 -8.26 -2.12 -3.83
CA VAL A 36 -7.05 -1.38 -3.44
C VAL A 36 -7.33 -0.61 -2.17
N GLN A 37 -6.53 -0.84 -1.13
CA GLN A 37 -6.57 -0.08 0.11
C GLN A 37 -5.35 0.82 0.21
N VAL A 38 -5.59 2.13 0.28
CA VAL A 38 -4.52 3.13 0.32
C VAL A 38 -4.28 3.55 1.76
N LYS A 39 -3.01 3.51 2.15
CA LYS A 39 -2.52 3.92 3.46
C LYS A 39 -1.54 5.06 3.26
N THR A 40 -1.87 6.21 3.81
CA THR A 40 -0.99 7.39 3.77
C THR A 40 -0.43 7.70 5.14
N SER A 41 0.78 8.27 5.17
CA SER A 41 1.41 8.69 6.41
C SER A 41 2.37 9.85 6.14
N ARG A 42 2.55 10.74 7.11
CA ARG A 42 3.54 11.81 7.01
C ARG A 42 4.91 11.24 7.33
N GLY A 43 5.86 11.46 6.43
CA GLY A 43 7.25 11.07 6.60
C GLY A 43 7.92 11.88 7.70
N LYS A 44 8.71 11.20 8.53
CA LYS A 44 9.64 11.83 9.48
C LYS A 44 11.06 11.67 8.96
N ALA A 45 11.70 12.79 8.65
CA ALA A 45 13.09 12.81 8.22
C ALA A 45 14.04 12.25 9.28
N THR A 46 15.09 11.58 8.83
CA THR A 46 16.15 11.00 9.65
C THR A 46 17.50 11.27 8.99
N LYS A 47 18.61 11.04 9.70
CA LYS A 47 19.97 11.24 9.14
C LYS A 47 20.28 10.40 7.89
N LYS A 48 19.53 9.31 7.64
CA LYS A 48 19.81 8.35 6.56
C LYS A 48 18.67 8.21 5.54
N GLY A 49 17.66 9.07 5.63
CA GLY A 49 16.45 8.99 4.81
C GLY A 49 15.23 9.40 5.61
N TYR A 50 14.13 8.66 5.53
CA TYR A 50 12.91 8.99 6.24
C TYR A 50 12.19 7.75 6.76
N THR A 51 11.26 7.96 7.68
CA THR A 51 10.45 6.90 8.28
C THR A 51 8.98 7.25 8.20
N ALA A 52 8.13 6.25 8.12
CA ALA A 52 6.68 6.42 8.14
C ALA A 52 6.03 5.26 8.89
N GLN A 53 4.88 5.53 9.49
CA GLN A 53 4.08 4.51 10.16
C GLN A 53 2.70 4.44 9.55
N PHE A 54 2.29 3.24 9.20
CA PHE A 54 0.98 2.94 8.64
C PHE A 54 0.23 2.02 9.58
N SER A 55 -1.09 2.18 9.62
CA SER A 55 -1.96 1.36 10.44
C SER A 55 -2.91 0.57 9.55
N ALA A 56 -3.12 -0.71 9.83
CA ALA A 56 -4.17 -1.50 9.22
C ALA A 56 -4.92 -2.31 10.28
N SER A 57 -6.21 -2.59 10.04
CA SER A 57 -6.98 -3.49 10.88
C SER A 57 -6.48 -4.92 10.69
N GLU A 58 -6.17 -5.60 11.80
CA GLU A 58 -5.79 -7.03 11.76
C GLU A 58 -6.90 -7.87 11.11
N PHE A 59 -8.15 -7.59 11.47
CA PHE A 59 -9.31 -8.25 10.88
C PHE A 59 -9.40 -8.04 9.36
N ASN A 60 -9.13 -6.82 8.88
CA ASN A 60 -9.20 -6.54 7.45
C ASN A 60 -8.04 -7.17 6.68
N LEU A 61 -6.85 -7.26 7.28
CA LEU A 61 -5.70 -7.91 6.66
C LEU A 61 -5.94 -9.43 6.53
N ALA A 62 -6.42 -10.06 7.59
CA ALA A 62 -6.71 -11.49 7.64
C ALA A 62 -7.93 -11.92 6.79
N ASN A 63 -8.88 -11.00 6.55
CA ASN A 63 -10.08 -11.29 5.76
C ASN A 63 -9.79 -11.26 4.25
N ILE A 64 -9.16 -12.32 3.76
CA ILE A 64 -8.88 -12.53 2.34
C ILE A 64 -10.18 -12.98 1.65
N GLY A 65 -10.84 -12.03 0.98
CA GLY A 65 -12.06 -12.29 0.21
C GLY A 65 -11.81 -12.87 -1.18
N PRO A 66 -12.87 -13.11 -1.98
CA PRO A 66 -12.75 -13.63 -3.34
C PRO A 66 -12.18 -12.60 -4.34
N VAL A 67 -12.21 -11.30 -3.99
CA VAL A 67 -11.64 -10.22 -4.79
C VAL A 67 -10.19 -10.00 -4.33
N VAL A 68 -9.25 -10.02 -5.27
CA VAL A 68 -7.83 -9.79 -4.97
C VAL A 68 -7.64 -8.41 -4.35
N GLY A 69 -7.12 -8.38 -3.13
CA GLY A 69 -6.82 -7.16 -2.38
C GLY A 69 -5.37 -6.72 -2.53
N HIS A 70 -5.13 -5.43 -2.58
CA HIS A 70 -3.82 -4.78 -2.59
C HIS A 70 -3.77 -3.69 -1.53
N TYR A 71 -2.68 -3.61 -0.79
CA TYR A 71 -2.34 -2.48 0.06
C TYR A 71 -1.33 -1.59 -0.64
N VAL A 72 -1.60 -0.29 -0.65
CA VAL A 72 -0.71 0.72 -1.21
C VAL A 72 -0.30 1.69 -0.13
N PHE A 73 0.98 1.69 0.22
CA PHE A 73 1.56 2.57 1.22
C PHE A 73 2.28 3.74 0.55
N ILE A 74 1.91 4.97 0.92
CA ILE A 74 2.47 6.18 0.33
C ILE A 74 2.84 7.16 1.45
N VAL A 75 4.08 7.66 1.41
CA VAL A 75 4.58 8.63 2.37
C VAL A 75 4.44 10.03 1.80
N ARG A 76 3.86 10.95 2.56
CA ARG A 76 3.91 12.38 2.28
C ARG A 76 5.17 12.98 2.91
N LEU A 77 6.14 13.37 2.09
CA LEU A 77 7.42 13.92 2.52
C LEU A 77 7.33 15.42 2.82
N ASP A 78 6.57 16.13 1.99
CA ASP A 78 6.27 17.55 2.13
C ASP A 78 4.86 17.84 1.57
N ASP A 79 4.42 19.09 1.58
CA ASP A 79 3.05 19.45 1.19
C ASP A 79 2.69 18.96 -0.22
N ASP A 80 3.60 19.03 -1.18
CA ASP A 80 3.38 18.58 -2.57
C ASP A 80 4.26 17.37 -2.98
N ILE A 81 5.03 16.81 -2.04
CA ILE A 81 6.00 15.74 -2.36
C ILE A 81 5.55 14.41 -1.75
N TRP A 82 5.29 13.44 -2.62
CA TRP A 82 4.92 12.07 -2.26
C TRP A 82 6.04 11.09 -2.61
N SER A 83 6.20 10.05 -1.79
CA SER A 83 7.09 8.94 -2.11
C SER A 83 6.52 8.10 -3.26
N LYS A 84 7.38 7.28 -3.86
CA LYS A 84 6.92 6.15 -4.68
C LYS A 84 6.04 5.23 -3.80
N PRO A 85 4.89 4.75 -4.31
CA PRO A 85 4.07 3.79 -3.58
C PRO A 85 4.78 2.46 -3.38
N VAL A 86 4.53 1.84 -2.24
CA VAL A 86 4.84 0.42 -2.00
C VAL A 86 3.54 -0.36 -2.13
N ILE A 87 3.45 -1.24 -3.13
CA ILE A 87 2.23 -1.95 -3.52
C ILE A 87 2.40 -3.43 -3.19
N ILE A 88 1.58 -3.97 -2.31
CA ILE A 88 1.70 -5.36 -1.84
C ILE A 88 0.32 -6.02 -1.89
N LYS A 89 0.23 -7.23 -2.44
CA LYS A 89 -1.00 -8.03 -2.34
C LYS A 89 -1.35 -8.31 -0.88
N GLN A 90 -2.64 -8.34 -0.56
CA GLN A 90 -3.13 -8.54 0.79
C GLN A 90 -2.71 -9.89 1.37
N ASP A 91 -2.78 -10.96 0.59
CA ASP A 91 -2.35 -12.32 0.99
C ASP A 91 -0.85 -12.37 1.30
N VAL A 92 -0.02 -11.78 0.45
CA VAL A 92 1.42 -11.66 0.64
C VAL A 92 1.76 -10.84 1.89
N LEU A 93 1.09 -9.69 2.09
CA LEU A 93 1.30 -8.86 3.27
C LEU A 93 0.85 -9.57 4.56
N ASN A 94 -0.27 -10.30 4.50
CA ASN A 94 -0.78 -11.08 5.62
C ASN A 94 0.22 -12.19 6.00
N GLN A 95 0.74 -12.93 5.02
CA GLN A 95 1.75 -13.96 5.27
C GLN A 95 3.01 -13.38 5.91
N MET A 96 3.54 -12.27 5.39
CA MET A 96 4.72 -11.61 5.99
C MET A 96 4.46 -11.15 7.43
N TYR A 97 3.23 -10.74 7.74
CA TYR A 97 2.84 -10.38 9.10
C TYR A 97 2.78 -11.61 10.01
N GLU A 98 2.13 -12.69 9.56
CA GLU A 98 2.03 -13.96 10.29
C GLU A 98 3.41 -14.58 10.56
N ASP A 99 4.34 -14.44 9.62
CA ASP A 99 5.75 -14.87 9.77
C ASP A 99 6.57 -13.96 10.71
N GLY A 100 5.98 -12.86 11.21
CA GLY A 100 6.66 -11.90 12.06
C GLY A 100 7.78 -11.12 11.35
N GLU A 101 7.70 -11.02 10.02
CA GLU A 101 8.68 -10.29 9.20
C GLU A 101 8.37 -8.79 9.12
N VAL A 102 7.08 -8.42 9.21
CA VAL A 102 6.56 -7.04 9.12
C VAL A 102 5.47 -6.78 10.13
N GLY A 103 5.22 -5.51 10.45
CA GLY A 103 4.10 -5.09 11.29
C GLY A 103 4.26 -5.45 12.78
N SER A 104 3.49 -4.79 13.63
CA SER A 104 3.41 -5.10 15.06
C SER A 104 2.01 -4.80 15.57
N LEU A 105 1.41 -5.73 16.29
CA LEU A 105 0.05 -5.58 16.79
C LEU A 105 0.02 -4.62 17.98
N THR A 106 -0.87 -3.62 17.91
CA THR A 106 -1.19 -2.69 18.99
C THR A 106 -2.71 -2.66 19.14
N GLY A 107 -3.23 -3.40 20.12
CA GLY A 107 -4.66 -3.62 20.24
C GLY A 107 -5.20 -4.48 19.09
N LYS A 108 -6.05 -3.91 18.23
CA LYS A 108 -6.61 -4.57 17.02
C LYS A 108 -6.00 -4.04 15.72
N THR A 109 -4.96 -3.21 15.85
CA THR A 109 -4.35 -2.49 14.74
C THR A 109 -2.93 -2.99 14.55
N ILE A 110 -2.60 -3.38 13.34
CA ILE A 110 -1.25 -3.69 12.92
C ILE A 110 -0.58 -2.39 12.51
N VAL A 111 0.55 -2.08 13.16
CA VAL A 111 1.37 -0.91 12.83
C VAL A 111 2.58 -1.35 12.01
N PHE A 112 2.66 -0.87 10.78
CA PHE A 112 3.78 -1.08 9.89
C PHE A 112 4.74 0.11 9.97
N SER A 113 5.94 -0.11 10.50
CA SER A 113 6.98 0.92 10.56
C SER A 113 7.95 0.76 9.40
N PHE A 114 7.88 1.68 8.44
CA PHE A 114 8.72 1.66 7.24
C PHE A 114 9.91 2.60 7.42
N LYS A 115 11.09 2.13 7.00
CA LYS A 115 12.34 2.89 6.99
C LYS A 115 12.84 2.96 5.55
N TYR A 116 12.97 4.17 5.04
CA TYR A 116 13.40 4.45 3.68
C TYR A 116 14.82 5.03 3.67
N THR A 117 15.57 4.71 2.63
CA THR A 117 16.79 5.43 2.25
C THR A 117 16.46 6.84 1.78
N GLN A 118 17.47 7.70 1.71
CA GLN A 118 17.32 9.11 1.28
C GLN A 118 16.67 9.25 -0.11
N ASN A 119 16.95 8.33 -1.03
CA ASN A 119 16.40 8.35 -2.38
C ASN A 119 15.05 7.61 -2.50
N GLY A 120 14.59 6.97 -1.43
CA GLY A 120 13.36 6.15 -1.43
C GLY A 120 13.43 4.93 -2.35
N ASP A 121 14.64 4.48 -2.71
CA ASP A 121 14.90 3.30 -3.54
C ASP A 121 14.96 2.00 -2.73
N LYS A 122 15.10 2.12 -1.41
CA LYS A 122 15.06 0.99 -0.48
C LYS A 122 14.08 1.26 0.66
N VAL A 123 13.24 0.27 0.95
CA VAL A 123 12.33 0.28 2.09
C VAL A 123 12.47 -0.97 2.93
N ILE A 124 12.65 -0.80 4.23
CA ILE A 124 12.69 -1.90 5.21
C ILE A 124 11.51 -1.76 6.17
N CYS A 125 10.79 -2.85 6.40
CA CYS A 125 9.84 -2.96 7.50
C CYS A 125 10.26 -4.10 8.41
N LEU A 126 10.57 -3.80 9.68
CA LEU A 126 11.18 -4.73 10.63
C LEU A 126 12.36 -5.51 10.03
N LYS A 127 12.13 -6.78 9.65
CA LYS A 127 13.16 -7.70 9.13
C LYS A 127 13.09 -7.85 7.61
N LYS A 128 12.02 -7.38 6.97
CA LYS A 128 11.77 -7.56 5.54
C LYS A 128 12.28 -6.38 4.73
N ASP A 129 12.99 -6.68 3.64
CA ASP A 129 13.24 -5.74 2.56
C ASP A 129 12.02 -5.73 1.63
N LEU A 130 11.34 -4.59 1.55
CA LEU A 130 10.13 -4.40 0.76
C LEU A 130 10.42 -3.67 -0.56
N SER A 131 11.69 -3.49 -0.94
CA SER A 131 12.07 -2.63 -2.07
C SER A 131 11.58 -3.17 -3.42
N ALA A 132 11.36 -4.49 -3.53
CA ALA A 132 10.77 -5.11 -4.71
C ALA A 132 9.32 -4.65 -4.96
N PHE A 133 8.63 -4.16 -3.93
CA PHE A 133 7.24 -3.70 -4.00
C PHE A 133 7.12 -2.21 -4.32
N ILE A 134 8.24 -1.49 -4.46
CA ILE A 134 8.23 -0.07 -4.84
C ILE A 134 7.78 0.05 -6.30
N ASN A 135 6.71 0.82 -6.55
CA ASN A 135 6.09 0.94 -7.87
C ASN A 135 5.72 -0.40 -8.50
N ASP A 136 5.40 -1.42 -7.70
CA ASP A 136 5.04 -2.75 -8.20
C ASP A 136 3.60 -2.76 -8.76
N TYR A 137 3.46 -2.26 -9.98
CA TYR A 137 2.22 -2.26 -10.73
C TYR A 137 2.03 -3.54 -11.57
N VAL A 138 2.67 -4.66 -11.22
CA VAL A 138 2.60 -5.89 -12.02
C VAL A 138 1.16 -6.39 -12.23
N ASP A 139 0.30 -6.25 -11.22
CA ASP A 139 -1.12 -6.61 -11.31
C ASP A 139 -2.00 -5.51 -11.92
N PHE A 140 -1.41 -4.36 -12.24
CA PHE A 140 -2.06 -3.20 -12.84
C PHE A 140 -1.33 -2.80 -14.13
N PRO A 141 -1.28 -3.70 -15.14
CA PRO A 141 -0.70 -3.37 -16.43
C PRO A 141 -1.43 -2.18 -17.05
N GLN A 142 -0.73 -1.46 -17.92
CA GLN A 142 -1.35 -0.43 -18.74
C GLN A 142 -2.25 -1.12 -19.77
N LEU A 143 -3.55 -0.80 -19.74
CA LEU A 143 -4.50 -1.28 -20.73
C LEU A 143 -4.31 -0.43 -21.99
N VAL A 144 -3.96 -1.07 -23.11
CA VAL A 144 -3.91 -0.42 -24.42
C VAL A 144 -5.27 -0.65 -25.07
N HIS A 145 -6.07 0.41 -25.15
CA HIS A 145 -7.32 0.44 -25.91
C HIS A 145 -7.05 0.65 -27.41
#